data_AF-E9F915-F1
#
_entry.id   AF-E9F915-F1
#
_cell.length_a   1.000
_cell.length_b   1.000
_cell.length_c   1.000
_cell.angle_alpha   90.00
_cell.angle_beta   90.00
_cell.angle_gamma   90.00
#
_symmetry.space_group_name_H-M   'P 1'
#
loop_
_entity.id
_entity.type
_entity.pdbx_description
1 polymer ?
#
loop_
_entity_poly.entity_id
_entity_poly.type
_entity_poly.pdbx_seq_one_letter_code
_entity_poly.pdbx_strand_id
1 'polypeptide(L)'
;MTRRVLEQRPAQEAPPCREPADPAPFPRSFYSFSLGTTIRPRPGRRAASRHAPADDATKKLIYTIVKADLLIPGADEPVPDAALVAEAKLIVWVGKQDAIPAEYTQKCRGTYSVPYLMPGLWDCHAHFLAGGDDEASWPAYMGFLEWAVEAGLSNLEAIRAATANGPLTVEGQAPRTGQLKAGYEADFIGVTANPVADVRVLQNEENIRWVWKGGRLFKGPGVGPWGEPAWF
;
A
#
# COMPACT_ATOMS: atom_id res chain seq x y z
N MET A 1 -26.14 -63.06 10.26
CA MET A 1 -25.84 -61.69 9.77
C MET A 1 -25.12 -60.93 10.87
N THR A 2 -23.80 -60.82 10.78
CA THR A 2 -22.92 -60.39 11.87
C THR A 2 -22.43 -58.96 11.60
N ARG A 3 -22.70 -58.04 12.52
CA ARG A 3 -22.40 -56.60 12.42
C ARG A 3 -20.88 -56.40 12.57
N ARG A 4 -20.17 -55.99 11.51
CA ARG A 4 -18.76 -55.57 11.60
C ARG A 4 -18.69 -54.21 12.30
N VAL A 5 -18.00 -54.16 13.44
CA VAL A 5 -17.59 -52.93 14.11
C VAL A 5 -16.40 -52.36 13.33
N LEU A 6 -16.51 -51.12 12.85
CA LEU A 6 -15.39 -50.39 12.26
C LEU A 6 -14.49 -49.90 13.40
N GLU A 7 -13.29 -50.47 13.55
CA GLU A 7 -12.23 -49.89 14.38
C GLU A 7 -11.81 -48.54 13.79
N GLN A 8 -11.91 -47.48 14.60
CA GLN A 8 -11.39 -46.16 14.27
C GLN A 8 -9.87 -46.17 14.45
N ARG A 9 -9.12 -45.85 13.38
CA ARG A 9 -7.68 -45.66 13.46
C ARG A 9 -7.38 -44.38 14.26
N PRO A 10 -6.36 -44.36 15.13
CA PRO A 10 -5.93 -43.13 15.79
C PRO A 10 -5.44 -42.12 14.74
N ALA A 11 -5.75 -40.85 14.97
CA ALA A 11 -5.30 -39.74 14.12
C ALA A 11 -3.77 -39.74 14.06
N GLN A 12 -3.20 -39.82 12.86
CA GLN A 12 -1.78 -39.58 12.64
C GLN A 12 -1.50 -38.10 12.91
N GLU A 13 -0.52 -37.86 13.79
CA GLU A 13 -0.03 -36.53 14.15
C GLU A 13 0.50 -35.82 12.90
N ALA A 14 0.05 -34.59 12.65
CA ALA A 14 0.47 -33.79 11.52
C ALA A 14 1.98 -33.46 11.62
N PRO A 15 2.74 -33.48 10.52
CA PRO A 15 4.14 -33.10 10.55
C PRO A 15 4.27 -31.62 10.98
N PRO A 16 5.31 -31.25 11.75
CA PRO A 16 5.49 -29.88 12.21
C PRO A 16 5.61 -28.92 11.02
N CYS A 17 4.92 -27.78 11.12
CA CYS A 17 5.00 -26.69 10.15
C CYS A 17 6.48 -26.33 9.92
N ARG A 18 6.96 -26.47 8.68
CA ARG A 18 8.26 -25.93 8.28
C ARG A 18 8.22 -24.43 8.46
N GLU A 19 9.23 -23.88 9.15
CA GLU A 19 9.46 -22.45 9.21
C GLU A 19 9.49 -21.87 7.78
N PRO A 20 8.82 -20.73 7.52
CA PRO A 20 8.86 -20.11 6.21
C PRO A 20 10.32 -19.76 5.88
N ALA A 21 10.76 -20.18 4.70
CA ALA A 21 12.08 -19.85 4.19
C ALA A 21 12.30 -18.32 4.25
N ASP A 22 13.51 -17.92 4.65
CA ASP A 22 13.93 -16.52 4.66
C ASP A 22 13.53 -15.85 3.33
N PRO A 23 12.85 -14.69 3.35
CA PRO A 23 12.42 -14.03 2.13
C PRO A 23 13.65 -13.74 1.28
N ALA A 24 13.58 -14.08 0.00
CA ALA A 24 14.67 -13.88 -0.94
C ALA A 24 15.21 -12.44 -0.85
N PRO A 25 16.55 -12.25 -0.91
CA PRO A 25 17.15 -10.94 -0.76
C PRO A 25 16.62 -9.98 -1.85
N PHE A 26 16.27 -8.77 -1.44
CA PHE A 26 15.64 -7.77 -2.30
C PHE A 26 16.50 -7.48 -3.55
N PRO A 27 15.91 -7.39 -4.76
CA PRO A 27 16.66 -7.14 -5.98
C PRO A 27 17.37 -5.78 -5.95
N ARG A 28 18.59 -5.74 -6.52
CA ARG A 28 19.47 -4.55 -6.52
C ARG A 28 18.91 -3.35 -7.30
N SER A 29 17.94 -3.57 -8.17
CA SER A 29 17.24 -2.54 -8.94
C SER A 29 15.96 -3.10 -9.55
N PHE A 30 14.96 -2.25 -9.76
CA PHE A 30 13.64 -2.64 -10.24
C PHE A 30 12.92 -1.47 -10.96
N TYR A 31 12.39 -1.68 -12.17
CA TYR A 31 11.79 -0.63 -13.03
C TYR A 31 10.35 -0.31 -12.64
N SER A 32 10.04 0.94 -12.32
CA SER A 32 8.69 1.37 -11.93
C SER A 32 7.92 1.90 -13.14
N PHE A 33 6.78 1.28 -13.43
CA PHE A 33 5.91 1.67 -14.55
C PHE A 33 5.07 2.92 -14.25
N SER A 34 4.72 3.16 -12.98
CA SER A 34 4.04 4.40 -12.58
C SER A 34 4.93 5.64 -12.80
N LEU A 35 6.24 5.44 -12.94
CA LEU A 35 7.25 6.49 -13.05
C LEU A 35 8.10 6.45 -14.33
N GLY A 36 8.00 5.40 -15.14
CA GLY A 36 8.88 5.19 -16.30
C GLY A 36 10.39 5.19 -15.95
N THR A 37 10.79 4.71 -14.77
CA THR A 37 12.20 4.79 -14.34
C THR A 37 12.66 3.63 -13.45
N THR A 38 13.97 3.36 -13.41
CA THR A 38 14.58 2.29 -12.60
C THR A 38 14.86 2.76 -11.17
N ILE A 39 14.26 2.10 -10.18
CA ILE A 39 14.54 2.32 -8.77
C ILE A 39 15.69 1.41 -8.33
N ARG A 40 16.67 1.94 -7.61
CA ARG A 40 17.78 1.17 -7.01
C ARG A 40 17.73 1.32 -5.49
N PRO A 41 17.23 0.34 -4.72
CA PRO A 41 17.25 0.41 -3.27
C PRO A 41 18.71 0.32 -2.79
N ARG A 42 19.12 1.20 -1.86
CA ARG A 42 20.48 1.13 -1.30
C ARG A 42 20.56 -0.09 -0.36
N PRO A 43 21.51 -1.02 -0.57
CA PRO A 43 21.76 -2.06 0.42
C PRO A 43 22.29 -1.41 1.71
N GLY A 44 21.88 -1.95 2.86
CA GLY A 44 22.31 -1.49 4.19
C GLY A 44 23.83 -1.25 4.23
N ARG A 45 24.22 -0.06 4.71
CA ARG A 45 25.61 0.42 4.71
C ARG A 45 26.56 -0.60 5.36
N ARG A 46 27.46 -1.17 4.56
CA ARG A 46 28.84 -1.44 4.97
C ARG A 46 29.79 -0.65 4.08
N ALA A 47 30.74 0.02 4.72
CA ALA A 47 31.64 1.00 4.11
C ALA A 47 32.65 0.38 3.14
N ALA A 48 32.77 0.92 1.92
CA ALA A 48 33.99 1.55 1.41
C ALA A 48 33.93 1.86 -0.11
N SER A 49 34.25 3.12 -0.43
CA SER A 49 34.84 3.74 -1.64
C SER A 49 34.74 3.07 -3.02
N ARG A 50 34.14 3.82 -3.98
CA ARG A 50 34.85 4.37 -5.16
C ARG A 50 34.01 5.45 -5.87
N HIS A 51 34.72 6.46 -6.36
CA HIS A 51 34.25 7.68 -7.04
C HIS A 51 33.35 7.38 -8.26
N ALA A 52 32.19 8.05 -8.31
CA ALA A 52 31.40 8.32 -9.52
C ALA A 52 31.17 9.85 -9.57
N PRO A 53 31.06 10.46 -10.76
CA PRO A 53 31.09 11.92 -10.90
C PRO A 53 29.91 12.56 -10.17
N ALA A 54 30.19 13.70 -9.55
CA ALA A 54 29.26 14.43 -8.71
C ALA A 54 28.13 15.03 -9.55
N ASP A 55 26.96 14.40 -9.53
CA ASP A 55 25.70 15.14 -9.57
C ASP A 55 25.49 15.71 -8.17
N ASP A 56 26.02 16.91 -7.97
CA ASP A 56 25.76 17.73 -6.78
C ASP A 56 24.34 18.30 -6.87
N ALA A 57 23.38 17.44 -6.55
CA ALA A 57 22.12 17.88 -5.99
C ALA A 57 21.97 17.14 -4.67
N THR A 58 22.37 17.80 -3.58
CA THR A 58 22.04 17.36 -2.23
C THR A 58 20.52 17.45 -2.07
N LYS A 59 19.76 16.51 -2.66
CA LYS A 59 18.31 16.41 -2.52
C LYS A 59 18.05 16.16 -1.05
N LYS A 60 17.65 17.23 -0.35
CA LYS A 60 17.26 17.20 1.06
C LYS A 60 16.22 16.10 1.21
N LEU A 61 16.61 14.98 1.83
CA LEU A 61 15.70 13.88 2.11
C LEU A 61 14.68 14.41 3.11
N ILE A 62 13.43 14.58 2.69
CA ILE A 62 12.37 15.07 3.58
C ILE A 62 11.32 13.98 3.73
N TYR A 63 11.09 13.58 4.97
CA TYR A 63 10.10 12.57 5.31
C TYR A 63 8.70 13.18 5.34
N THR A 64 7.73 12.45 4.81
CA THR A 64 6.30 12.73 5.01
C THR A 64 5.77 11.77 6.07
N ILE A 65 5.16 12.31 7.12
CA ILE A 65 4.55 11.51 8.19
C ILE A 65 3.04 11.61 8.05
N VAL A 66 2.35 10.48 8.04
CA VAL A 66 0.89 10.41 8.03
C VAL A 66 0.43 9.59 9.22
N LYS A 67 -0.28 10.23 10.14
CA LYS A 67 -0.92 9.62 11.31
C LYS A 67 -2.35 9.27 10.96
N ALA A 68 -2.80 8.10 11.39
CA ALA A 68 -4.12 7.57 11.12
C ALA A 68 -4.77 7.03 12.39
N ASP A 69 -6.06 7.35 12.59
CA ASP A 69 -6.84 6.72 13.66
C ASP A 69 -6.99 5.21 13.38
N LEU A 70 -7.16 4.84 12.11
CA LEU A 70 -7.10 3.47 11.62
C LEU A 70 -6.30 3.36 10.31
N LEU A 71 -5.23 2.58 10.33
CA LEU A 71 -4.45 2.23 9.15
C LEU A 71 -4.87 0.86 8.65
N ILE A 72 -5.25 0.76 7.38
CA ILE A 72 -5.66 -0.48 6.71
C ILE A 72 -4.49 -0.89 5.81
N PRO A 73 -3.70 -1.93 6.14
CA PRO A 73 -2.48 -2.24 5.39
C PRO A 73 -2.70 -2.76 3.96
N GLY A 74 -3.90 -3.23 3.65
CA GLY A 74 -4.27 -3.88 2.39
C GLY A 74 -4.19 -5.40 2.49
N ALA A 75 -3.02 -5.94 2.88
CA ALA A 75 -2.85 -7.38 3.07
C ALA A 75 -3.19 -7.86 4.49
N ASP A 76 -2.90 -7.06 5.51
CA ASP A 76 -3.03 -7.45 6.92
C ASP A 76 -4.25 -6.79 7.59
N GLU A 77 -4.50 -7.14 8.85
CA GLU A 77 -5.57 -6.56 9.66
C GLU A 77 -5.38 -5.05 9.89
N PRO A 78 -6.48 -4.27 9.99
CA PRO A 78 -6.41 -2.85 10.32
C PRO A 78 -5.72 -2.60 11.68
N VAL A 79 -4.84 -1.61 11.70
CA VAL A 79 -4.05 -1.21 12.87
C VAL A 79 -4.57 0.14 13.39
N PRO A 80 -5.15 0.20 14.60
CA PRO A 80 -5.56 1.46 15.20
C PRO A 80 -4.35 2.26 15.69
N ASP A 81 -4.49 3.58 15.76
CA ASP A 81 -3.47 4.52 16.25
C ASP A 81 -2.11 4.29 15.59
N ALA A 82 -2.11 4.25 14.26
CA ALA A 82 -0.94 3.94 13.45
C ALA A 82 -0.44 5.14 12.66
N ALA A 83 0.82 5.06 12.23
CA ALA A 83 1.45 6.04 11.38
C ALA A 83 2.26 5.36 10.27
N LEU A 84 2.40 6.10 9.18
CA LEU A 84 3.21 5.75 8.03
C LEU A 84 4.21 6.88 7.78
N VAL A 85 5.45 6.51 7.47
CA VAL A 85 6.49 7.44 7.03
C VAL A 85 6.91 7.10 5.61
N ALA A 86 6.85 8.10 4.74
CA ALA A 86 7.31 8.02 3.36
C ALA A 86 8.57 8.87 3.17
N GLU A 87 9.55 8.32 2.44
CA GLU A 87 10.72 9.02 1.96
C GLU A 87 10.72 8.99 0.43
N ALA A 88 10.63 10.18 -0.17
CA ALA A 88 10.48 10.33 -1.61
C ALA A 88 9.31 9.49 -2.14
N LYS A 89 9.59 8.32 -2.74
CA LYS A 89 8.59 7.47 -3.39
C LYS A 89 8.32 6.16 -2.66
N LEU A 90 8.99 5.94 -1.53
CA LEU A 90 8.93 4.68 -0.81
C LEU A 90 8.39 4.91 0.59
N ILE A 91 7.60 3.97 1.06
CA ILE A 91 7.28 3.83 2.47
C ILE A 91 8.54 3.31 3.15
N VAL A 92 9.04 4.02 4.15
CA VAL A 92 10.25 3.63 4.88
C VAL A 92 9.93 3.04 6.25
N TRP A 93 8.75 3.35 6.79
CA TRP A 93 8.32 2.85 8.09
C TRP A 93 6.79 2.86 8.23
N VAL A 94 6.26 1.86 8.95
CA VAL A 94 4.84 1.77 9.35
C VAL A 94 4.79 1.18 10.76
N GLY A 95 3.98 1.75 11.65
CA GLY A 95 3.87 1.30 13.04
C GLY A 95 2.92 2.15 13.87
N LYS A 96 2.97 1.99 15.20
CA LYS A 96 2.16 2.80 16.13
C LYS A 96 2.59 4.27 16.15
N GLN A 97 1.64 5.20 16.27
CA GLN A 97 1.93 6.64 16.21
C GLN A 97 2.94 7.15 17.26
N ASP A 98 2.99 6.52 18.42
CA ASP A 98 3.91 6.84 19.52
C ASP A 98 5.32 6.22 19.33
N ALA A 99 5.44 5.25 18.43
CA ALA A 99 6.67 4.53 18.13
C ALA A 99 7.43 5.09 16.92
N ILE A 100 7.03 6.25 16.38
CA ILE A 100 7.70 6.87 15.23
C ILE A 100 9.15 7.21 15.62
N PRO A 101 10.16 6.68 14.90
CA PRO A 101 11.55 7.01 15.17
C PRO A 101 11.84 8.52 15.11
N ALA A 102 12.59 9.02 16.09
CA ALA A 102 12.93 10.44 16.21
C ALA A 102 13.68 11.01 14.99
N GLU A 103 14.38 10.14 14.24
CA GLU A 103 15.05 10.52 12.99
C GLU A 103 14.08 11.07 11.92
N TYR A 104 12.84 10.57 11.89
CA TYR A 104 11.83 11.00 10.93
C TYR A 104 11.17 12.30 11.34
N THR A 105 10.92 12.51 12.63
CA THR A 105 10.26 13.72 13.13
C THR A 105 11.15 14.96 12.99
N GLN A 106 12.47 14.81 13.16
CA GLN A 106 13.43 15.93 13.04
C GLN A 106 13.63 16.43 11.60
N LYS A 107 13.42 15.56 10.60
CA LYS A 107 13.61 15.87 9.17
C LYS A 107 12.29 15.81 8.39
N CYS A 108 11.18 16.01 9.08
CA CYS A 108 9.84 15.93 8.52
C CYS A 108 9.47 17.20 7.74
N ARG A 109 8.85 17.04 6.57
CA ARG A 109 8.32 18.14 5.74
C ARG A 109 7.00 18.66 6.30
N GLY A 110 6.19 17.73 6.77
CA GLY A 110 4.82 17.92 7.16
C GLY A 110 4.28 16.63 7.76
N THR A 111 3.51 16.80 8.83
CA THR A 111 2.74 15.72 9.44
C THR A 111 1.29 15.91 9.05
N TYR A 112 0.69 14.85 8.52
CA TYR A 112 -0.73 14.78 8.20
C TYR A 112 -1.44 13.91 9.21
N SER A 113 -2.67 14.26 9.55
CA SER A 113 -3.56 13.44 10.37
C SER A 113 -4.78 13.12 9.53
N VAL A 114 -5.10 11.84 9.38
CA VAL A 114 -6.25 11.36 8.63
C VAL A 114 -7.06 10.38 9.49
N PRO A 115 -8.37 10.28 9.34
CA PRO A 115 -9.15 9.28 10.09
C PRO A 115 -8.81 7.85 9.66
N TYR A 116 -8.87 7.58 8.35
CA TYR A 116 -8.62 6.26 7.78
C TYR A 116 -7.53 6.36 6.72
N LEU A 117 -6.49 5.53 6.81
CA LEU A 117 -5.39 5.46 5.84
C LEU A 117 -5.38 4.09 5.18
N MET A 118 -5.33 4.02 3.86
CA MET A 118 -5.27 2.75 3.12
C MET A 118 -4.41 2.87 1.86
N PRO A 119 -3.93 1.76 1.25
CA PRO A 119 -3.24 1.82 -0.03
C PRO A 119 -4.11 2.49 -1.07
N GLY A 120 -3.47 3.11 -2.06
CA GLY A 120 -4.18 3.51 -3.26
C GLY A 120 -4.78 2.26 -3.89
N LEU A 121 -6.02 2.37 -4.37
CA LEU A 121 -6.67 1.29 -5.10
C LEU A 121 -5.86 1.03 -6.38
N TRP A 122 -5.18 -0.11 -6.42
CA TRP A 122 -4.32 -0.50 -7.54
C TRP A 122 -5.19 -0.93 -8.74
N ASP A 123 -6.33 -1.57 -8.47
CA ASP A 123 -7.29 -1.95 -9.50
C ASP A 123 -8.00 -0.72 -10.13
N CYS A 124 -8.20 0.36 -9.35
CA CYS A 124 -8.66 1.64 -9.92
C CYS A 124 -7.59 2.39 -10.73
N HIS A 125 -6.30 2.01 -10.67
CA HIS A 125 -5.31 2.53 -11.62
C HIS A 125 -5.50 1.94 -13.02
N ALA A 126 -6.16 0.78 -13.17
CA ALA A 126 -6.57 0.26 -14.47
C ALA A 126 -7.55 1.24 -15.17
N HIS A 127 -8.36 1.96 -14.38
CA HIS A 127 -9.19 3.05 -14.86
C HIS A 127 -8.39 4.20 -15.50
N PHE A 128 -7.18 4.47 -14.99
CA PHE A 128 -6.28 5.50 -15.53
C PHE A 128 -5.55 5.04 -16.81
N LEU A 129 -5.45 3.73 -17.06
CA LEU A 129 -4.78 3.16 -18.24
C LEU A 129 -5.76 2.84 -19.38
N ALA A 130 -7.03 2.60 -19.08
CA ALA A 130 -7.99 2.09 -20.07
C ALA A 130 -8.69 3.17 -20.93
N GLY A 131 -8.62 4.46 -20.56
CA GLY A 131 -9.01 5.58 -21.44
C GLY A 131 -10.35 5.44 -22.18
N GLY A 132 -11.29 4.67 -21.63
CA GLY A 132 -12.59 4.41 -22.25
C GLY A 132 -13.63 5.34 -21.66
N ASP A 133 -14.09 6.28 -22.48
CA ASP A 133 -15.23 7.18 -22.29
C ASP A 133 -16.59 6.47 -22.38
N ASP A 134 -16.61 5.15 -22.28
CA ASP A 134 -17.84 4.36 -22.40
C ASP A 134 -18.61 4.39 -21.06
N GLU A 135 -19.64 5.24 -21.01
CA GLU A 135 -20.53 5.53 -19.88
C GLU A 135 -21.15 4.27 -19.24
N ALA A 136 -21.27 3.18 -20.01
CA ALA A 136 -21.75 1.88 -19.53
C ALA A 136 -20.77 1.15 -18.59
N SER A 137 -19.48 1.48 -18.63
CA SER A 137 -18.44 0.82 -17.83
C SER A 137 -18.26 1.46 -16.45
N TRP A 138 -18.64 2.73 -16.31
CA TRP A 138 -18.41 3.54 -15.11
C TRP A 138 -19.05 2.96 -13.82
N PRO A 139 -20.30 2.44 -13.85
CA PRO A 139 -20.90 1.81 -12.67
C PRO A 139 -20.16 0.53 -12.26
N ALA A 140 -19.61 -0.21 -13.23
CA ALA A 140 -18.95 -1.48 -12.97
C ALA A 140 -17.61 -1.34 -12.26
N TYR A 141 -16.84 -0.32 -12.62
CA TYR A 141 -15.54 -0.07 -12.02
C TYR A 141 -15.61 0.62 -10.66
N MET A 142 -16.61 1.50 -10.44
CA MET A 142 -16.84 2.11 -9.11
C MET A 142 -17.53 1.14 -8.14
N GLY A 143 -18.33 0.21 -8.66
CA GLY A 143 -19.07 -0.79 -7.89
C GLY A 143 -18.27 -2.05 -7.53
N PHE A 144 -17.04 -2.24 -8.04
CA PHE A 144 -16.30 -3.51 -7.85
C PHE A 144 -16.26 -3.97 -6.40
N LEU A 145 -15.96 -3.08 -5.46
CA LEU A 145 -15.88 -3.42 -4.04
C LEU A 145 -17.25 -3.81 -3.46
N GLU A 146 -18.30 -3.10 -3.85
CA GLU A 146 -19.68 -3.40 -3.43
C GLU A 146 -20.12 -4.77 -3.98
N TRP A 147 -19.87 -5.04 -5.26
CA TRP A 147 -20.20 -6.33 -5.87
C TRP A 147 -19.38 -7.48 -5.31
N ALA A 148 -18.11 -7.27 -4.98
CA ALA A 148 -17.30 -8.27 -4.29
C ALA A 148 -17.93 -8.65 -2.95
N VAL A 149 -18.44 -7.65 -2.21
CA VAL A 149 -19.16 -7.87 -0.96
C VAL A 149 -20.51 -8.57 -1.19
N GLU A 150 -21.29 -8.16 -2.20
CA GLU A 150 -22.52 -8.85 -2.59
C GLU A 150 -22.28 -10.30 -3.02
N ALA A 151 -21.12 -10.60 -3.62
CA ALA A 151 -20.68 -11.94 -3.99
C ALA A 151 -20.20 -12.77 -2.79
N GLY A 152 -20.16 -12.19 -1.58
CA GLY A 152 -19.90 -12.89 -0.33
C GLY A 152 -18.53 -12.63 0.30
N LEU A 153 -17.73 -11.69 -0.22
CA LEU A 153 -16.50 -11.25 0.46
C LEU A 153 -16.85 -10.32 1.62
N SER A 154 -16.02 -10.32 2.66
CA SER A 154 -16.03 -9.23 3.63
C SER A 154 -15.47 -7.94 3.01
N ASN A 155 -15.77 -6.79 3.64
CA ASN A 155 -15.21 -5.50 3.23
C ASN A 155 -13.68 -5.52 3.17
N LEU A 156 -13.02 -6.19 4.13
CA LEU A 156 -11.56 -6.32 4.15
C LEU A 156 -11.04 -7.18 3.02
N GLU A 157 -11.72 -8.28 2.69
CA GLU A 157 -11.34 -9.13 1.56
C GLU A 157 -11.51 -8.41 0.23
N ALA A 158 -12.58 -7.62 0.07
CA ALA A 158 -12.79 -6.78 -1.10
C ALA A 158 -11.68 -5.72 -1.24
N ILE A 159 -11.33 -5.03 -0.14
CA ILE A 159 -10.22 -4.08 -0.12
C ILE A 159 -8.88 -4.77 -0.44
N ARG A 160 -8.63 -5.96 0.12
CA ARG A 160 -7.42 -6.76 -0.17
C ARG A 160 -7.35 -7.12 -1.66
N ALA A 161 -8.48 -7.50 -2.25
CA ALA A 161 -8.58 -7.80 -3.69
C ALA A 161 -8.19 -6.59 -4.55
N ALA A 162 -8.70 -5.39 -4.23
CA ALA A 162 -8.43 -4.16 -4.99
C ALA A 162 -7.07 -3.50 -4.70
N THR A 163 -6.34 -3.96 -3.69
CA THR A 163 -5.06 -3.38 -3.25
C THR A 163 -3.92 -4.39 -3.30
N ALA A 164 -3.77 -5.22 -2.26
CA ALA A 164 -2.63 -6.13 -2.10
C ALA A 164 -2.54 -7.20 -3.19
N ASN A 165 -3.69 -7.69 -3.67
CA ASN A 165 -3.76 -8.73 -4.69
C ASN A 165 -3.62 -8.19 -6.10
N GLY A 166 -3.97 -6.92 -6.31
CA GLY A 166 -3.85 -6.25 -7.60
C GLY A 166 -2.49 -6.50 -8.25
N PRO A 167 -1.36 -6.04 -7.66
CA PRO A 167 -0.02 -6.19 -8.21
C PRO A 167 0.41 -7.59 -8.64
N LEU A 168 -0.30 -8.65 -8.19
CA LEU A 168 -0.05 -10.03 -8.62
C LEU A 168 -0.52 -10.30 -10.06
N THR A 169 -1.43 -9.48 -10.61
CA THR A 169 -1.99 -9.67 -11.96
C THR A 169 -1.12 -9.08 -13.07
N VAL A 170 -0.08 -8.29 -12.72
CA VAL A 170 0.83 -7.65 -13.68
C VAL A 170 2.29 -7.99 -13.32
N GLU A 171 3.02 -8.50 -14.32
CA GLU A 171 4.42 -8.90 -14.14
C GLU A 171 5.29 -7.72 -13.67
N GLY A 172 6.11 -7.97 -12.63
CA GLY A 172 7.06 -6.99 -12.09
C GLY A 172 6.47 -5.92 -11.17
N GLN A 173 5.17 -5.98 -10.86
CA GLN A 173 4.49 -5.05 -9.94
C GLN A 173 4.45 -5.58 -8.50
N ALA A 174 4.17 -6.86 -8.28
CA ALA A 174 4.33 -7.46 -6.97
C ALA A 174 5.82 -7.73 -6.64
N PRO A 175 6.25 -7.59 -5.37
CA PRO A 175 5.54 -7.11 -4.19
C PRO A 175 5.83 -5.62 -3.92
N ARG A 176 5.76 -4.73 -4.92
CA ARG A 176 6.31 -3.37 -4.83
C ARG A 176 5.30 -2.31 -4.42
N THR A 177 4.01 -2.55 -4.63
CA THR A 177 2.93 -1.57 -4.43
C THR A 177 1.68 -2.27 -3.91
N GLY A 178 0.59 -1.52 -3.69
CA GLY A 178 -0.70 -2.05 -3.25
C GLY A 178 -0.78 -2.42 -1.76
N GLN A 179 0.26 -2.14 -0.96
CA GLN A 179 0.25 -2.39 0.49
C GLN A 179 0.97 -1.26 1.24
N LEU A 180 0.51 -0.97 2.46
CA LEU A 180 1.17 -0.03 3.36
C LEU A 180 2.27 -0.73 4.16
N LYS A 181 3.43 -0.94 3.52
CA LYS A 181 4.54 -1.66 4.13
C LYS A 181 5.88 -1.02 3.76
N ALA A 182 6.84 -1.06 4.69
CA ALA A 182 8.19 -0.56 4.41
C ALA A 182 8.79 -1.25 3.16
N GLY A 183 9.37 -0.45 2.27
CA GLY A 183 9.90 -0.87 0.96
C GLY A 183 8.90 -0.80 -0.20
N TYR A 184 7.61 -0.55 0.07
CA TYR A 184 6.59 -0.43 -0.98
C TYR A 184 6.47 1.02 -1.48
N GLU A 185 5.90 1.19 -2.67
CA GLU A 185 5.60 2.50 -3.25
C GLU A 185 4.65 3.30 -2.34
N ALA A 186 4.93 4.59 -2.19
CA ALA A 186 4.16 5.53 -1.38
C ALA A 186 2.89 5.99 -2.11
N ASP A 187 2.03 5.02 -2.43
CA ASP A 187 0.73 5.17 -3.09
C ASP A 187 -0.37 4.84 -2.09
N PHE A 188 -0.98 5.86 -1.52
CA PHE A 188 -1.96 5.72 -0.46
C PHE A 188 -2.95 6.87 -0.42
N ILE A 189 -4.12 6.61 0.16
CA ILE A 189 -5.20 7.59 0.28
C ILE A 189 -5.64 7.74 1.73
N GLY A 190 -6.00 8.98 2.08
CA GLY A 190 -6.66 9.30 3.34
C GLY A 190 -8.15 9.47 3.11
N VAL A 191 -8.95 8.75 3.89
CA VAL A 191 -10.41 8.71 3.77
C VAL A 191 -11.06 9.26 5.04
N THR A 192 -12.18 9.97 4.91
CA THR A 192 -12.90 10.57 6.04
C THR A 192 -13.94 9.65 6.68
N ALA A 193 -14.31 8.55 6.01
CA ALA A 193 -15.26 7.55 6.48
C ALA A 193 -14.62 6.15 6.46
N ASN A 194 -15.13 5.22 7.28
CA ASN A 194 -14.52 3.91 7.50
C ASN A 194 -14.86 2.90 6.40
N PRO A 195 -13.93 2.54 5.50
CA PRO A 195 -14.20 1.58 4.42
C PRO A 195 -14.25 0.12 4.92
N VAL A 196 -13.74 -0.17 6.12
CA VAL A 196 -13.87 -1.48 6.76
C VAL A 196 -15.31 -1.72 7.24
N ALA A 197 -16.00 -0.65 7.64
CA ALA A 197 -17.41 -0.72 8.03
C ALA A 197 -18.35 -0.74 6.82
N ASP A 198 -18.05 0.04 5.78
CA ASP A 198 -18.84 0.09 4.54
C ASP A 198 -17.94 0.49 3.36
N VAL A 199 -17.71 -0.43 2.41
CA VAL A 199 -16.85 -0.17 1.23
C VAL A 199 -17.42 0.90 0.29
N ARG A 200 -18.73 1.16 0.32
CA ARG A 200 -19.39 2.13 -0.57
C ARG A 200 -18.96 3.56 -0.28
N VAL A 201 -18.38 3.82 0.90
CA VAL A 201 -17.81 5.14 1.23
C VAL A 201 -16.72 5.55 0.24
N LEU A 202 -16.06 4.59 -0.41
CA LEU A 202 -15.01 4.83 -1.41
C LEU A 202 -15.57 5.26 -2.77
N GLN A 203 -16.87 5.07 -3.02
CA GLN A 203 -17.54 5.56 -4.24
C GLN A 203 -17.82 7.07 -4.18
N ASN A 204 -17.83 7.66 -2.99
CA ASN A 204 -17.99 9.11 -2.83
C ASN A 204 -16.62 9.80 -2.86
N GLU A 205 -16.37 10.60 -3.90
CA GLU A 205 -15.14 11.37 -4.07
C GLU A 205 -14.83 12.30 -2.87
N GLU A 206 -15.86 12.84 -2.21
CA GLU A 206 -15.69 13.74 -1.06
C GLU A 206 -15.03 13.04 0.13
N ASN A 207 -15.22 11.72 0.23
CA ASN A 207 -14.60 10.92 1.28
C ASN A 207 -13.11 10.72 1.04
N ILE A 208 -12.65 10.74 -0.22
CA ILE A 208 -11.25 10.61 -0.61
C ILE A 208 -10.59 12.00 -0.53
N ARG A 209 -10.32 12.42 0.70
CA ARG A 209 -9.84 13.78 0.98
C ARG A 209 -8.35 13.95 0.74
N TRP A 210 -7.57 12.88 0.84
CA TRP A 210 -6.13 12.91 0.56
C TRP A 210 -5.71 11.83 -0.43
N VAL A 211 -4.87 12.19 -1.38
CA VAL A 211 -4.31 11.26 -2.37
C VAL A 211 -2.81 11.50 -2.49
N TRP A 212 -2.01 10.51 -2.09
CA TRP A 212 -0.57 10.46 -2.32
C TRP A 212 -0.26 9.46 -3.43
N LYS A 213 0.55 9.90 -4.39
CA LYS A 213 1.06 9.06 -5.48
C LYS A 213 2.55 9.29 -5.64
N GLY A 214 3.34 8.23 -5.57
CA GLY A 214 4.80 8.27 -5.54
C GLY A 214 5.31 9.18 -4.42
N GLY A 215 4.62 9.20 -3.28
CA GLY A 215 4.89 10.01 -2.09
C GLY A 215 4.67 11.52 -2.25
N ARG A 216 4.11 11.97 -3.37
CA ARG A 216 3.69 13.36 -3.60
C ARG A 216 2.19 13.49 -3.36
N LEU A 217 1.77 14.55 -2.68
CA LEU A 217 0.36 14.83 -2.40
C LEU A 217 -0.31 15.47 -3.63
N PHE A 218 -1.34 14.84 -4.17
CA PHE A 218 -2.10 15.29 -5.34
C PHE A 218 -3.45 15.91 -4.99
N LYS A 219 -4.10 15.44 -3.92
CA LYS A 219 -5.36 15.97 -3.41
C LYS A 219 -5.24 16.14 -1.91
N GLY A 220 -5.69 17.28 -1.38
CA GLY A 220 -5.64 17.57 0.06
C GLY A 220 -5.99 19.03 0.38
N PRO A 221 -6.22 19.37 1.66
CA PRO A 221 -6.45 20.75 2.07
C PRO A 221 -5.29 21.67 1.66
N GLY A 222 -5.59 22.78 0.98
CA GLY A 222 -4.58 23.74 0.53
C GLY A 222 -3.76 23.29 -0.69
N VAL A 223 -4.12 22.18 -1.33
CA VAL A 223 -3.46 21.65 -2.53
C VAL A 223 -4.25 22.10 -3.77
N GLY A 224 -3.55 22.70 -4.74
CA GLY A 224 -4.16 23.10 -6.01
C GLY A 224 -4.55 21.90 -6.91
N PRO A 225 -5.24 22.15 -8.04
CA PRO A 225 -5.77 21.09 -8.91
C PRO A 225 -4.70 20.14 -9.50
N TRP A 226 -3.43 20.52 -9.44
CA TRP A 226 -2.31 19.76 -10.02
C TRP A 226 -1.41 19.09 -8.97
N GLY A 227 -1.83 19.08 -7.70
CA GLY A 227 -1.03 18.58 -6.59
C GLY A 227 0.01 19.58 -6.08
N GLU A 228 0.81 19.17 -5.10
CA GLU A 228 2.01 19.90 -4.70
C GLU A 228 2.96 20.07 -5.91
N PRO A 229 3.75 21.14 -6.00
CA PRO A 229 4.70 21.31 -7.11
C PRO A 229 5.63 20.11 -7.24
N ALA A 230 5.87 19.68 -8.48
CA ALA A 230 6.79 18.58 -8.76
C ALA A 230 8.22 19.00 -8.40
N TRP A 231 8.89 18.16 -7.60
CA TRP A 231 10.29 18.35 -7.21
C TRP A 231 11.19 17.76 -8.31
N PHE A 232 11.35 18.48 -9.43
CA PHE A 232 12.34 18.13 -10.45
C PHE A 232 13.76 18.30 -9.88
#